data_AF-A0A7E6DAD9-F1
#
_entry.id   AF-A0A7E6DAD9-F1
#
_cell.length_a   1.000
_cell.length_b   1.000
_cell.length_c   1.000
_cell.angle_alpha   90.00
_cell.angle_beta   90.00
_cell.angle_gamma   90.00
#
_symmetry.space_group_name_H-M   'P 1'
#
loop_
_entity.id
_entity.type
_entity.pdbx_description
1 polymer ?
#
loop_
_entity_poly.entity_id
_entity_poly.type
_entity_poly.pdbx_seq_one_letter_code
_entity_poly.pdbx_strand_id
1 'polypeptide(L)'
;MALITLRRNLCHLSDFRIHGALAALKHQPVNHVHKAVKEHLCPWFCSLQPGPFRVRFHHAYCKKFHSENGNDLHPVGEPVFSQVHDWDSFEQNLKTMDEQMFYRRLNNFTSSEEVLSFISTLQSLPDTMAAGALQRICEVGKRDGDQRLPKEILENPVFQALCVQFEQEPSNLSNTSLVTALQALTLLPVDPQSGLLLNLVAECQQRLRRGSLEVHSLCVLAESLLKLQGPECKTLDLIIHQLQGEKLEEFTPEDIVALYRILQTCTEKVDQHQTFLNKINSFSLSIVSSLSPKLISQVLTALVVLDQTQALPLVIKLGKYAVRHIPNFTNEELGKVLDAFIYFGHHDRFFIKALEQHVVSLCLSLDPEVVSKVMGYCGSKQILSKPILNAVAEAFVCHSEKFSPSQISELIEPFGKLNYLPPNASALFRKLEDILFTHFSSFPPKTLLKLLHSCSLIECHPVNFMAKIFSPYFLQQLQGEESHLDRLSLAQLTQLMLTSLLECPFYKGPRRLPKYQVKSFLTPCCSLETPVDFQLYKSVMMGLIDLLGARVYFASKVLTPYYYTIAFSQLVNAVWKNSEWNEEERKIVFVGLSHEEFFLSSLTRC
;
A
#
# COMPACT_ATOMS: atom_id res chain seq x y z
N MET A 1 39.83 -6.72 19.25
CA MET A 1 39.14 -6.96 20.54
C MET A 1 38.57 -5.70 21.22
N ALA A 2 39.11 -4.48 21.05
CA ALA A 2 38.65 -3.31 21.82
C ALA A 2 37.37 -2.59 21.31
N LEU A 3 36.99 -2.70 20.03
CA LEU A 3 35.85 -1.93 19.48
C LEU A 3 34.44 -2.44 19.87
N ILE A 4 34.33 -3.66 20.41
CA ILE A 4 33.03 -4.31 20.65
C ILE A 4 32.24 -3.59 21.76
N THR A 5 32.93 -3.05 22.77
CA THR A 5 32.30 -2.43 23.95
C THR A 5 31.68 -1.07 23.65
N LEU A 6 32.23 -0.29 22.70
CA LEU A 6 31.69 1.03 22.36
C LEU A 6 30.35 0.93 21.60
N ARG A 7 30.19 -0.11 20.77
CA ARG A 7 29.03 -0.34 19.90
C ARG A 7 27.71 -0.56 20.67
N ARG A 8 27.77 -0.88 21.97
CA ARG A 8 26.60 -1.18 22.81
C ARG A 8 26.10 0.01 23.64
N ASN A 9 26.96 0.98 23.96
CA ASN A 9 26.61 2.08 24.88
C ASN A 9 25.88 3.25 24.19
N LEU A 10 26.10 3.47 22.89
CA LEU A 10 25.40 4.52 22.12
C LEU A 10 23.90 4.25 21.96
N CYS A 11 23.46 2.99 22.10
CA CYS A 11 22.04 2.61 22.04
C CYS A 11 21.25 2.93 23.33
N HIS A 12 21.89 3.48 24.38
CA HIS A 12 21.27 3.76 25.68
C HIS A 12 21.09 5.26 25.99
N LEU A 13 21.50 6.18 25.10
CA LEU A 13 21.31 7.62 25.27
C LEU A 13 19.99 8.12 24.67
N SER A 14 18.88 7.71 25.28
CA SER A 14 17.53 8.17 24.93
C SER A 14 17.16 9.50 25.59
N ASP A 15 17.95 10.56 25.36
CA ASP A 15 17.45 11.95 25.47
C ASP A 15 18.47 12.95 24.89
N PHE A 16 18.14 13.56 23.75
CA PHE A 16 18.79 14.79 23.27
C PHE A 16 17.79 15.63 22.48
N ARG A 17 17.06 16.50 23.17
CA ARG A 17 16.25 17.55 22.53
C ARG A 17 17.14 18.70 22.11
N ILE A 18 17.17 19.02 20.82
CA ILE A 18 17.65 20.31 20.33
C ILE A 18 16.45 21.09 19.80
N HIS A 19 16.24 22.30 20.32
CA HIS A 19 15.17 23.18 19.85
C HIS A 19 15.50 23.72 18.45
N GLY A 20 14.54 23.65 17.53
CA GLY A 20 14.72 24.13 16.15
C GLY A 20 14.77 25.65 16.06
N ALA A 21 15.83 26.19 15.45
CA ALA A 21 15.99 27.62 15.16
C ALA A 21 16.85 27.85 13.90
N LEU A 22 16.37 27.36 12.74
CA LEU A 22 16.94 27.71 11.43
C LEU A 22 15.82 28.09 10.45
N ALA A 23 15.49 29.38 10.45
CA ALA A 23 14.63 30.02 9.45
C ALA A 23 15.32 31.29 8.97
N ALA A 24 15.11 31.64 7.70
CA ALA A 24 15.72 32.75 6.97
C ALA A 24 17.26 32.73 6.85
N LEU A 25 17.74 32.42 5.64
CA LEU A 25 18.37 33.43 4.78
C LEU A 25 18.41 32.92 3.33
N LYS A 26 17.70 33.60 2.42
CA LYS A 26 17.89 33.48 0.97
C LYS A 26 18.89 34.54 0.50
N HIS A 27 19.51 34.28 -0.65
CA HIS A 27 20.46 35.16 -1.35
C HIS A 27 20.11 36.66 -1.35
N GLN A 28 21.13 37.52 -1.25
CA GLN A 28 21.54 38.41 -2.36
C GLN A 28 23.00 38.94 -2.15
N PRO A 29 23.64 39.60 -3.15
CA PRO A 29 25.11 39.62 -3.27
C PRO A 29 25.84 40.82 -2.63
N VAL A 30 27.17 40.76 -2.75
CA VAL A 30 28.19 41.68 -2.22
C VAL A 30 28.02 43.14 -2.69
N ASN A 31 28.18 44.08 -1.75
CA ASN A 31 28.85 45.37 -1.98
C ASN A 31 29.40 45.94 -0.64
N HIS A 32 30.51 46.69 -0.70
CA HIS A 32 31.17 47.28 0.48
C HIS A 32 30.76 48.75 0.70
N VAL A 33 30.78 49.22 1.96
CA VAL A 33 31.40 50.48 2.42
C VAL A 33 31.31 50.61 3.95
N HIS A 34 32.29 51.24 4.59
CA HIS A 34 32.33 51.46 6.05
C HIS A 34 31.56 52.72 6.51
N LYS A 35 30.86 52.63 7.65
CA LYS A 35 31.05 53.57 8.78
C LYS A 35 30.47 53.01 10.09
N ALA A 36 30.89 53.58 11.22
CA ALA A 36 30.44 53.25 12.57
C ALA A 36 29.64 54.42 13.19
N VAL A 37 28.93 54.17 14.31
CA VAL A 37 28.93 54.97 15.57
C VAL A 37 27.66 54.76 16.44
N LYS A 38 27.89 54.52 17.74
CA LYS A 38 27.04 54.66 18.95
C LYS A 38 25.84 53.72 19.23
N GLU A 39 25.84 53.23 20.47
CA GLU A 39 24.69 52.67 21.19
C GLU A 39 23.80 53.78 21.78
N HIS A 40 22.57 53.42 22.19
CA HIS A 40 21.88 53.74 23.47
C HIS A 40 20.90 52.55 23.71
N LEU A 41 20.93 51.80 24.82
CA LEU A 41 20.40 52.11 26.17
C LEU A 41 18.87 52.39 26.14
N CYS A 42 18.00 51.77 26.97
CA CYS A 42 18.21 50.87 28.12
C CYS A 42 16.95 49.93 28.37
N PRO A 43 16.66 49.31 29.54
CA PRO A 43 16.45 47.85 29.55
C PRO A 43 15.13 47.35 30.23
N TRP A 44 14.96 46.02 30.32
CA TRP A 44 14.66 45.34 31.60
C TRP A 44 14.94 43.82 31.51
N PHE A 45 15.49 43.25 32.58
CA PHE A 45 15.70 41.82 32.79
C PHE A 45 14.78 41.33 33.92
N CYS A 46 14.41 40.05 33.89
CA CYS A 46 14.63 39.17 35.06
C CYS A 46 14.46 37.69 34.69
N SER A 47 15.24 36.84 35.35
CA SER A 47 15.22 35.38 35.24
C SER A 47 14.52 34.75 36.44
N LEU A 48 14.04 33.51 36.30
CA LEU A 48 13.87 32.60 37.44
C LEU A 48 13.90 31.13 36.99
N GLN A 49 14.23 30.22 37.90
CA GLN A 49 14.40 28.78 37.65
C GLN A 49 13.12 27.96 37.95
N PRO A 50 12.99 26.73 37.41
CA PRO A 50 11.79 25.91 37.54
C PRO A 50 11.66 25.21 38.91
N GLY A 51 10.42 25.06 39.38
CA GLY A 51 10.04 24.24 40.54
C GLY A 51 9.00 23.16 40.17
N PRO A 52 8.95 22.01 40.87
CA PRO A 52 8.12 20.88 40.47
C PRO A 52 6.66 21.02 40.93
N PHE A 53 5.70 20.85 40.00
CA PHE A 53 4.28 20.82 40.33
C PHE A 53 3.70 19.40 40.33
N ARG A 54 3.08 19.05 41.46
CA ARG A 54 2.59 17.73 41.83
C ARG A 54 1.09 17.62 41.49
N VAL A 55 0.73 16.78 40.52
CA VAL A 55 -0.66 16.59 40.10
C VAL A 55 -1.49 16.03 41.27
N ARG A 56 -2.61 16.68 41.60
CA ARG A 56 -3.62 16.17 42.53
C ARG A 56 -4.69 15.40 41.75
N PHE A 57 -5.01 14.19 42.22
CA PHE A 57 -6.24 13.52 41.85
C PHE A 57 -7.41 14.13 42.62
N HIS A 58 -8.54 14.36 41.95
CA HIS A 58 -9.83 14.57 42.61
C HIS A 58 -10.78 13.44 42.23
N HIS A 59 -11.24 12.73 43.24
CA HIS A 59 -12.20 11.63 43.16
C HIS A 59 -13.52 12.11 43.79
N ALA A 60 -14.64 11.91 43.12
CA ALA A 60 -15.99 12.12 43.65
C ALA A 60 -16.99 11.33 42.81
N TYR A 61 -18.00 10.65 43.36
CA TYR A 61 -18.19 10.17 44.74
C TYR A 61 -19.17 8.99 44.68
N CYS A 62 -18.87 7.86 45.33
CA CYS A 62 -19.71 6.66 45.21
C CYS A 62 -21.01 6.74 46.05
N LYS A 63 -22.05 6.02 45.62
CA LYS A 63 -23.16 5.59 46.49
C LYS A 63 -23.23 4.06 46.59
N LYS A 64 -23.56 3.57 47.78
CA LYS A 64 -23.72 2.17 48.23
C LYS A 64 -24.57 2.15 49.52
N PHE A 65 -25.07 1.01 50.01
CA PHE A 65 -25.03 -0.33 49.39
C PHE A 65 -26.31 -0.63 48.58
N HIS A 66 -27.22 -1.60 48.75
CA HIS A 66 -27.41 -2.75 49.66
C HIS A 66 -28.14 -3.89 48.91
N SER A 67 -28.20 -5.07 49.54
CA SER A 67 -28.91 -6.27 49.09
C SER A 67 -29.44 -7.01 50.32
N GLU A 68 -30.67 -7.53 50.28
CA GLU A 68 -31.09 -8.69 51.10
C GLU A 68 -32.43 -9.28 50.62
N ASN A 69 -32.80 -10.46 51.15
CA ASN A 69 -33.86 -11.35 50.66
C ASN A 69 -35.28 -11.01 51.21
N GLY A 70 -36.34 -11.57 50.61
CA GLY A 70 -37.70 -11.48 51.19
C GLY A 70 -38.85 -12.10 50.37
N ASN A 71 -38.89 -13.43 50.28
CA ASN A 71 -40.01 -14.36 50.04
C ASN A 71 -41.39 -13.91 49.46
N ASP A 72 -41.83 -14.69 48.46
CA ASP A 72 -43.18 -15.29 48.27
C ASP A 72 -44.46 -14.43 48.27
N LEU A 73 -45.16 -14.43 47.12
CA LEU A 73 -46.50 -15.06 46.96
C LEU A 73 -46.99 -15.05 45.49
N HIS A 74 -47.44 -16.22 45.00
CA HIS A 74 -48.18 -16.43 43.73
C HIS A 74 -49.71 -16.52 44.02
N PRO A 75 -50.66 -16.63 43.04
CA PRO A 75 -50.53 -16.97 41.61
C PRO A 75 -51.41 -16.13 40.62
N VAL A 76 -51.53 -16.65 39.38
CA VAL A 76 -52.52 -16.35 38.30
C VAL A 76 -52.28 -15.08 37.47
N GLY A 77 -52.04 -15.26 36.15
CA GLY A 77 -51.95 -14.14 35.21
C GLY A 77 -51.27 -14.39 33.85
N GLU A 78 -51.32 -15.60 33.29
CA GLU A 78 -50.94 -15.82 31.87
C GLU A 78 -52.06 -15.27 30.94
N PRO A 79 -51.78 -14.83 29.69
CA PRO A 79 -51.12 -15.68 28.70
C PRO A 79 -49.90 -15.09 27.97
N VAL A 80 -49.09 -16.02 27.48
CA VAL A 80 -48.14 -15.90 26.37
C VAL A 80 -48.79 -15.20 25.16
N PHE A 81 -48.13 -14.17 24.61
CA PHE A 81 -48.41 -13.71 23.25
C PHE A 81 -47.75 -14.66 22.25
N SER A 82 -48.56 -15.52 21.64
CA SER A 82 -48.15 -16.39 20.54
C SER A 82 -47.97 -15.62 19.23
N GLN A 83 -47.04 -16.07 18.39
CA GLN A 83 -47.07 -15.72 16.97
C GLN A 83 -48.30 -16.36 16.33
N VAL A 84 -49.33 -15.56 16.08
CA VAL A 84 -50.48 -15.93 15.24
C VAL A 84 -50.62 -14.86 14.16
N HIS A 85 -50.90 -15.30 12.93
CA HIS A 85 -50.92 -14.45 11.76
C HIS A 85 -52.09 -13.46 11.75
N ASP A 86 -51.83 -12.26 11.24
CA ASP A 86 -52.81 -11.42 10.57
C ASP A 86 -52.37 -11.26 9.10
N TRP A 87 -52.65 -12.30 8.30
CA TRP A 87 -52.48 -12.26 6.84
C TRP A 87 -53.69 -11.64 6.14
N ASP A 88 -54.89 -11.84 6.71
CA ASP A 88 -56.18 -11.54 6.07
C ASP A 88 -56.42 -10.03 5.89
N SER A 89 -55.84 -9.20 6.77
CA SER A 89 -55.84 -7.73 6.63
C SER A 89 -54.92 -7.24 5.50
N PHE A 90 -53.95 -8.06 5.05
CA PHE A 90 -52.90 -7.61 4.13
C PHE A 90 -53.29 -7.67 2.64
N GLU A 91 -54.13 -8.63 2.23
CA GLU A 91 -54.52 -8.79 0.81
C GLU A 91 -55.21 -7.55 0.23
N GLN A 92 -55.92 -6.77 1.05
CA GLN A 92 -56.68 -5.60 0.59
C GLN A 92 -55.79 -4.39 0.21
N ASN A 93 -54.50 -4.39 0.60
CA ASN A 93 -53.57 -3.29 0.32
C ASN A 93 -52.80 -3.42 -1.01
N LEU A 94 -53.00 -4.50 -1.77
CA LEU A 94 -52.28 -4.82 -3.01
C LEU A 94 -52.45 -3.82 -4.18
N LYS A 95 -53.32 -2.81 -4.07
CA LYS A 95 -53.63 -1.87 -5.17
C LYS A 95 -52.71 -0.65 -5.28
N THR A 96 -51.99 -0.28 -4.22
CA THR A 96 -50.98 0.79 -4.24
C THR A 96 -49.92 0.51 -3.18
N MET A 97 -48.88 -0.26 -3.54
CA MET A 97 -47.70 -0.41 -2.70
C MET A 97 -46.78 0.80 -2.90
N ASP A 98 -46.49 1.50 -1.80
CA ASP A 98 -45.51 2.59 -1.75
C ASP A 98 -44.12 2.09 -2.21
N GLU A 99 -43.46 2.85 -3.09
CA GLU A 99 -42.10 2.57 -3.56
C GLU A 99 -41.12 2.38 -2.40
N GLN A 100 -41.26 3.16 -1.31
CA GLN A 100 -40.40 3.01 -0.14
C GLN A 100 -40.63 1.67 0.58
N MET A 101 -41.86 1.15 0.59
CA MET A 101 -42.13 -0.18 1.16
C MET A 101 -41.66 -1.30 0.23
N PHE A 102 -41.78 -1.12 -1.09
CA PHE A 102 -41.22 -2.05 -2.07
C PHE A 102 -39.70 -2.18 -1.90
N TYR A 103 -38.94 -1.08 -1.95
CA TYR A 103 -37.48 -1.12 -1.81
C TYR A 103 -37.02 -1.60 -0.42
N ARG A 104 -37.74 -1.27 0.66
CA ARG A 104 -37.44 -1.82 2.00
C ARG A 104 -37.60 -3.34 2.05
N ARG A 105 -38.63 -3.91 1.40
CA ARG A 105 -38.78 -5.38 1.29
C ARG A 105 -37.68 -5.96 0.39
N LEU A 106 -37.48 -5.38 -0.79
CA LEU A 106 -36.52 -5.83 -1.79
C LEU A 106 -35.08 -5.94 -1.24
N ASN A 107 -34.65 -4.94 -0.45
CA ASN A 107 -33.32 -4.90 0.15
C ASN A 107 -33.14 -5.87 1.33
N ASN A 108 -34.24 -6.32 1.96
CA ASN A 108 -34.20 -7.29 3.06
C ASN A 108 -34.06 -8.74 2.58
N PHE A 109 -34.41 -9.06 1.33
CA PHE A 109 -34.27 -10.41 0.78
C PHE A 109 -32.81 -10.78 0.56
N THR A 110 -32.49 -12.04 0.85
CA THR A 110 -31.12 -12.60 0.79
C THR A 110 -30.94 -13.71 -0.25
N SER A 111 -32.03 -14.24 -0.82
CA SER A 111 -32.00 -15.17 -1.95
C SER A 111 -32.75 -14.65 -3.18
N SER A 112 -32.38 -15.13 -4.36
CA SER A 112 -33.05 -14.82 -5.63
C SER A 112 -34.49 -15.33 -5.65
N GLU A 113 -34.74 -16.44 -4.96
CA GLU A 113 -35.99 -17.16 -4.85
C GLU A 113 -37.01 -16.38 -3.99
N GLU A 114 -36.57 -15.73 -2.91
CA GLU A 114 -37.37 -14.74 -2.17
C GLU A 114 -37.79 -13.56 -3.07
N VAL A 115 -36.86 -13.00 -3.85
CA VAL A 115 -37.14 -11.86 -4.72
C VAL A 115 -38.11 -12.25 -5.85
N LEU A 116 -37.88 -13.37 -6.52
CA LEU A 116 -38.73 -13.87 -7.60
C LEU A 116 -40.13 -14.27 -7.11
N SER A 117 -40.24 -14.91 -5.94
CA SER A 117 -41.54 -15.24 -5.36
C SER A 117 -42.31 -13.98 -4.93
N PHE A 118 -41.65 -12.98 -4.32
CA PHE A 118 -42.26 -11.69 -4.04
C PHE A 118 -42.79 -11.00 -5.31
N ILE A 119 -41.99 -10.93 -6.38
CA ILE A 119 -42.40 -10.33 -7.67
C ILE A 119 -43.61 -11.06 -8.25
N SER A 120 -43.67 -12.39 -8.13
CA SER A 120 -44.79 -13.20 -8.63
C SER A 120 -46.14 -12.91 -7.96
N THR A 121 -46.15 -12.24 -6.79
CA THR A 121 -47.39 -11.79 -6.13
C THR A 121 -47.92 -10.45 -6.64
N LEU A 122 -47.18 -9.75 -7.50
CA LEU A 122 -47.50 -8.39 -7.96
C LEU A 122 -48.11 -8.42 -9.37
N GLN A 123 -49.33 -7.89 -9.50
CA GLN A 123 -50.09 -7.92 -10.76
C GLN A 123 -49.53 -6.97 -11.84
N SER A 124 -48.73 -5.98 -11.44
CA SER A 124 -48.02 -5.05 -12.34
C SER A 124 -46.86 -4.41 -11.57
N LEU A 125 -45.70 -4.24 -12.21
CA LEU A 125 -44.58 -3.45 -11.69
C LEU A 125 -44.35 -2.22 -12.59
N PRO A 126 -44.27 -1.00 -12.02
CA PRO A 126 -43.65 0.15 -12.66
C PRO A 126 -42.23 -0.16 -13.14
N ASP A 127 -41.74 0.57 -14.14
CA ASP A 127 -40.40 0.39 -14.71
C ASP A 127 -39.29 0.55 -13.66
N THR A 128 -39.45 1.51 -12.74
CA THR A 128 -38.53 1.74 -11.61
C THR A 128 -38.42 0.50 -10.72
N MET A 129 -39.56 -0.02 -10.27
CA MET A 129 -39.65 -1.22 -9.45
C MET A 129 -39.12 -2.45 -10.18
N ALA A 130 -39.45 -2.63 -11.46
CA ALA A 130 -38.99 -3.74 -12.28
C ALA A 130 -37.47 -3.72 -12.49
N ALA A 131 -36.87 -2.53 -12.69
CA ALA A 131 -35.44 -2.38 -12.89
C ALA A 131 -34.66 -2.64 -11.58
N GLY A 132 -35.15 -2.09 -10.46
CA GLY A 132 -34.62 -2.39 -9.13
C GLY A 132 -34.75 -3.88 -8.77
N ALA A 133 -35.88 -4.51 -9.11
CA ALA A 133 -36.09 -5.95 -8.95
C ALA A 133 -35.09 -6.78 -9.76
N LEU A 134 -34.92 -6.47 -11.04
CA LEU A 134 -33.95 -7.12 -11.92
C LEU A 134 -32.53 -6.99 -11.36
N GLN A 135 -32.13 -5.79 -10.93
CA GLN A 135 -30.85 -5.56 -10.26
C GLN A 135 -30.72 -6.44 -9.01
N ARG A 136 -31.73 -6.43 -8.12
CA ARG A 136 -31.66 -7.19 -6.86
C ARG A 136 -31.50 -8.69 -7.10
N ILE A 137 -32.27 -9.30 -8.01
CA ILE A 137 -32.11 -10.71 -8.40
C ILE A 137 -30.67 -11.00 -8.81
N CYS A 138 -30.08 -10.10 -9.61
CA CYS A 138 -28.72 -10.24 -10.12
C CYS A 138 -27.61 -9.99 -9.09
N GLU A 139 -27.93 -9.31 -7.98
CA GLU A 139 -27.06 -9.18 -6.81
C GLU A 139 -27.11 -10.43 -5.92
N VAL A 140 -28.31 -10.85 -5.49
CA VAL A 140 -28.46 -11.93 -4.49
C VAL A 140 -28.26 -13.34 -5.05
N GLY A 141 -28.50 -13.53 -6.35
CA GLY A 141 -28.28 -14.83 -6.99
C GLY A 141 -26.80 -15.17 -7.22
N LYS A 142 -25.86 -14.29 -6.88
CA LYS A 142 -24.42 -14.60 -6.90
C LYS A 142 -24.02 -15.36 -5.63
N ARG A 143 -23.50 -16.57 -5.82
CA ARG A 143 -22.84 -17.31 -4.74
C ARG A 143 -21.40 -16.84 -4.60
N ASP A 144 -20.90 -16.88 -3.37
CA ASP A 144 -19.57 -16.33 -3.04
C ASP A 144 -18.47 -17.08 -3.82
N GLY A 145 -17.71 -16.33 -4.63
CA GLY A 145 -16.72 -16.85 -5.58
C GLY A 145 -17.18 -17.01 -7.04
N ASP A 146 -18.48 -17.10 -7.33
CA ASP A 146 -19.00 -17.27 -8.70
C ASP A 146 -19.35 -15.92 -9.36
N GLN A 147 -18.79 -15.66 -10.54
CA GLN A 147 -19.06 -14.40 -11.27
C GLN A 147 -20.48 -14.35 -11.89
N ARG A 148 -21.15 -15.50 -12.04
CA ARG A 148 -22.34 -15.70 -12.89
C ARG A 148 -23.52 -16.27 -12.09
N LEU A 149 -24.72 -15.95 -12.55
CA LEU A 149 -25.97 -16.42 -11.95
C LEU A 149 -26.26 -17.89 -12.33
N PRO A 150 -26.77 -18.72 -11.39
CA PRO A 150 -27.25 -20.08 -11.66
C PRO A 150 -28.26 -20.17 -12.80
N LYS A 151 -28.26 -21.30 -13.53
CA LYS A 151 -29.15 -21.52 -14.67
C LYS A 151 -30.62 -21.54 -14.28
N GLU A 152 -30.89 -22.04 -13.08
CA GLU A 152 -32.20 -22.14 -12.45
C GLU A 152 -32.90 -20.77 -12.30
N ILE A 153 -32.13 -19.68 -12.23
CA ILE A 153 -32.62 -18.29 -12.23
C ILE A 153 -32.91 -17.83 -13.67
N LEU A 154 -32.01 -18.14 -14.61
CA LEU A 154 -32.15 -17.76 -16.03
C LEU A 154 -33.31 -18.48 -16.72
N GLU A 155 -33.62 -19.70 -16.28
CA GLU A 155 -34.74 -20.54 -16.73
C GLU A 155 -36.06 -20.21 -16.00
N ASN A 156 -36.05 -19.28 -15.03
CA ASN A 156 -37.24 -18.92 -14.27
C ASN A 156 -38.20 -18.03 -15.10
N PRO A 157 -39.51 -18.36 -15.19
CA PRO A 157 -40.45 -17.62 -16.03
C PRO A 157 -40.70 -16.17 -15.56
N VAL A 158 -40.58 -15.88 -14.27
CA VAL A 158 -40.73 -14.50 -13.73
C VAL A 158 -39.52 -13.65 -14.12
N PHE A 159 -38.31 -14.22 -14.06
CA PHE A 159 -37.10 -13.57 -14.53
C PHE A 159 -37.16 -13.29 -16.04
N GLN A 160 -37.57 -14.29 -16.84
CA GLN A 160 -37.73 -14.14 -18.29
C GLN A 160 -38.80 -13.10 -18.65
N ALA A 161 -39.93 -13.04 -17.93
CA ALA A 161 -40.95 -12.02 -18.14
C ALA A 161 -40.43 -10.59 -17.91
N LEU A 162 -39.62 -10.37 -16.86
CA LEU A 162 -38.94 -9.08 -16.63
C LEU A 162 -37.98 -8.75 -17.78
N CYS A 163 -37.16 -9.70 -18.22
CA CYS A 163 -36.26 -9.50 -19.37
C CYS A 163 -37.02 -9.10 -20.64
N VAL A 164 -38.15 -9.76 -20.94
CA VAL A 164 -38.98 -9.44 -22.12
C VAL A 164 -39.65 -8.06 -21.99
N GLN A 165 -40.04 -7.63 -20.79
CA GLN A 165 -40.58 -6.28 -20.53
C GLN A 165 -39.57 -5.19 -20.94
N PHE A 166 -38.28 -5.36 -20.61
CA PHE A 166 -37.22 -4.42 -21.00
C PHE A 166 -36.82 -4.53 -22.49
N GLU A 167 -37.01 -5.69 -23.12
CA GLU A 167 -36.66 -5.91 -24.52
C GLU A 167 -37.66 -5.28 -25.50
N GLN A 168 -38.96 -5.29 -25.19
CA GLN A 168 -40.01 -4.87 -26.14
C GLN A 168 -40.30 -3.37 -26.15
N GLU A 169 -40.27 -2.67 -25.02
CA GLU A 169 -40.61 -1.24 -24.94
C GLU A 169 -39.53 -0.33 -24.28
N PRO A 170 -38.25 -0.40 -24.72
CA PRO A 170 -37.17 0.37 -24.10
C PRO A 170 -37.39 1.90 -24.14
N SER A 171 -38.15 2.40 -25.13
CA SER A 171 -38.52 3.82 -25.25
C SER A 171 -39.40 4.33 -24.11
N ASN A 172 -40.17 3.45 -23.46
CA ASN A 172 -41.14 3.82 -22.43
C ASN A 172 -40.52 3.86 -21.02
N LEU A 173 -39.30 3.34 -20.86
CA LEU A 173 -38.54 3.35 -19.61
C LEU A 173 -38.10 4.76 -19.23
N SER A 174 -38.10 5.09 -17.94
CA SER A 174 -37.38 6.26 -17.42
C SER A 174 -35.85 6.08 -17.55
N ASN A 175 -35.10 7.18 -17.49
CA ASN A 175 -33.64 7.17 -17.67
C ASN A 175 -32.93 6.30 -16.62
N THR A 176 -33.38 6.39 -15.37
CA THR A 176 -32.93 5.58 -14.25
C THR A 176 -33.19 4.10 -14.52
N SER A 177 -34.43 3.70 -14.82
CA SER A 177 -34.79 2.31 -15.09
C SER A 177 -34.02 1.70 -16.26
N LEU A 178 -33.83 2.45 -17.34
CA LEU A 178 -33.04 2.04 -18.50
C LEU A 178 -31.56 1.76 -18.13
N VAL A 179 -30.93 2.66 -17.38
CA VAL A 179 -29.52 2.52 -16.98
C VAL A 179 -29.35 1.48 -15.87
N THR A 180 -30.28 1.37 -14.92
CA THR A 180 -30.32 0.32 -13.89
C THR A 180 -30.51 -1.07 -14.50
N ALA A 181 -31.40 -1.22 -15.49
CA ALA A 181 -31.56 -2.49 -16.21
C ALA A 181 -30.27 -2.88 -16.94
N LEU A 182 -29.61 -1.94 -17.64
CA LEU A 182 -28.31 -2.19 -18.27
C LEU A 182 -27.22 -2.52 -17.25
N GLN A 183 -27.22 -1.88 -16.08
CA GLN A 183 -26.30 -2.17 -14.97
C GLN A 183 -26.52 -3.60 -14.42
N ALA A 184 -27.77 -4.05 -14.30
CA ALA A 184 -28.09 -5.43 -13.92
C ALA A 184 -27.58 -6.45 -14.94
N LEU A 185 -27.64 -6.15 -16.24
CA LEU A 185 -27.04 -7.00 -17.29
C LEU A 185 -25.52 -7.19 -17.13
N THR A 186 -24.80 -6.26 -16.50
CA THR A 186 -23.36 -6.42 -16.18
C THR A 186 -23.06 -7.55 -15.19
N LEU A 187 -24.10 -8.08 -14.52
CA LEU A 187 -24.01 -9.14 -13.53
C LEU A 187 -24.41 -10.52 -14.08
N LEU A 188 -25.00 -10.56 -15.29
CA LEU A 188 -25.56 -11.73 -15.96
C LEU A 188 -24.62 -12.29 -17.05
N PRO A 189 -24.66 -13.59 -17.36
CA PRO A 189 -23.94 -14.19 -18.49
C PRO A 189 -24.70 -13.95 -19.81
N VAL A 190 -24.90 -12.67 -20.16
CA VAL A 190 -25.66 -12.23 -21.34
C VAL A 190 -24.85 -12.41 -22.62
N ASP A 191 -25.47 -12.92 -23.69
CA ASP A 191 -24.87 -12.91 -25.02
C ASP A 191 -24.77 -11.45 -25.53
N PRO A 192 -23.58 -10.98 -25.97
CA PRO A 192 -23.40 -9.69 -26.65
C PRO A 192 -24.34 -9.44 -27.84
N GLN A 193 -24.93 -10.49 -28.43
CA GLN A 193 -25.90 -10.43 -29.53
C GLN A 193 -27.37 -10.58 -29.10
N SER A 194 -27.66 -10.66 -27.80
CA SER A 194 -29.05 -10.75 -27.30
C SER A 194 -29.85 -9.48 -27.61
N GLY A 195 -31.11 -9.66 -28.04
CA GLY A 195 -31.99 -8.54 -28.41
C GLY A 195 -32.21 -7.55 -27.27
N LEU A 196 -32.41 -8.04 -26.05
CA LEU A 196 -32.48 -7.23 -24.82
C LEU A 196 -31.28 -6.28 -24.67
N LEU A 197 -30.05 -6.78 -24.77
CA LEU A 197 -28.86 -5.95 -24.64
C LEU A 197 -28.74 -4.94 -25.79
N LEU A 198 -28.97 -5.39 -27.03
CA LEU A 198 -28.90 -4.54 -28.22
C LEU A 198 -29.95 -3.42 -28.19
N ASN A 199 -31.18 -3.71 -27.76
CA ASN A 199 -32.29 -2.75 -27.67
C ASN A 199 -32.05 -1.70 -26.58
N LEU A 200 -31.63 -2.09 -25.38
CA LEU A 200 -31.30 -1.15 -24.31
C LEU A 200 -30.08 -0.28 -24.67
N VAL A 201 -29.04 -0.85 -25.29
CA VAL A 201 -27.88 -0.08 -25.76
C VAL A 201 -28.27 0.90 -26.87
N ALA A 202 -29.14 0.50 -27.81
CA ALA A 202 -29.61 1.37 -28.88
C ALA A 202 -30.42 2.57 -28.33
N GLU A 203 -31.30 2.35 -27.35
CA GLU A 203 -32.06 3.44 -26.72
C GLU A 203 -31.16 4.33 -25.84
N CYS A 204 -30.19 3.76 -25.12
CA CYS A 204 -29.15 4.55 -24.43
C CYS A 204 -28.39 5.44 -25.41
N GLN A 205 -27.96 4.93 -26.57
CA GLN A 205 -27.31 5.72 -27.61
C GLN A 205 -28.24 6.80 -28.19
N GLN A 206 -29.54 6.53 -28.31
CA GLN A 206 -30.54 7.50 -28.78
C GLN A 206 -30.72 8.66 -27.77
N ARG A 207 -30.84 8.37 -26.48
CA ARG A 207 -30.94 9.39 -25.41
C ARG A 207 -29.66 10.18 -25.23
N LEU A 208 -28.51 9.51 -25.32
CA LEU A 208 -27.19 10.15 -25.34
C LEU A 208 -27.08 11.20 -26.47
N ARG A 209 -27.48 10.84 -27.70
CA ARG A 209 -27.50 11.76 -28.85
C ARG A 209 -28.49 12.93 -28.68
N ARG A 210 -29.52 12.79 -27.85
CA ARG A 210 -30.48 13.85 -27.49
C ARG A 210 -29.99 14.74 -26.34
N GLY A 211 -28.92 14.36 -25.63
CA GLY A 211 -28.48 15.04 -24.41
C GLY A 211 -29.49 14.94 -23.26
N SER A 212 -30.31 13.89 -23.24
CA SER A 212 -31.44 13.76 -22.29
C SER A 212 -31.13 12.85 -21.10
N LEU A 213 -29.84 12.67 -20.75
CA LEU A 213 -29.37 11.83 -19.66
C LEU A 213 -28.67 12.69 -18.61
N GLU A 214 -28.98 12.47 -17.33
CA GLU A 214 -28.37 13.16 -16.20
C GLU A 214 -26.94 12.67 -15.94
N VAL A 215 -26.12 13.48 -15.26
CA VAL A 215 -24.72 13.16 -14.90
C VAL A 215 -24.57 11.76 -14.29
N HIS A 216 -25.41 11.42 -13.30
CA HIS A 216 -25.38 10.10 -12.66
C HIS A 216 -25.72 8.96 -13.64
N SER A 217 -26.73 9.18 -14.49
CA SER A 217 -27.11 8.23 -15.55
C SER A 217 -25.98 8.01 -16.57
N LEU A 218 -25.26 9.08 -16.93
CA LEU A 218 -24.09 9.01 -17.82
C LEU A 218 -22.92 8.22 -17.19
N CYS A 219 -22.63 8.45 -15.90
CA CYS A 219 -21.60 7.71 -15.17
C CYS A 219 -21.92 6.20 -15.10
N VAL A 220 -23.12 5.83 -14.67
CA VAL A 220 -23.52 4.41 -14.56
C VAL A 220 -23.64 3.74 -15.93
N LEU A 221 -24.07 4.48 -16.96
CA LEU A 221 -24.08 4.00 -18.35
C LEU A 221 -22.65 3.69 -18.85
N ALA A 222 -21.69 4.58 -18.64
CA ALA A 222 -20.30 4.36 -19.04
C ALA A 222 -19.67 3.16 -18.32
N GLU A 223 -19.85 3.03 -17.00
CA GLU A 223 -19.35 1.87 -16.25
C GLU A 223 -20.03 0.55 -16.67
N SER A 224 -21.28 0.60 -17.14
CA SER A 224 -21.99 -0.58 -17.63
C SER A 224 -21.52 -0.99 -19.02
N LEU A 225 -21.36 -0.03 -19.94
CA LEU A 225 -20.82 -0.28 -21.27
C LEU A 225 -19.37 -0.78 -21.22
N LEU A 226 -18.54 -0.25 -20.33
CA LEU A 226 -17.16 -0.75 -20.12
C LEU A 226 -17.12 -2.24 -19.73
N LYS A 227 -18.05 -2.70 -18.90
CA LYS A 227 -18.14 -4.12 -18.50
C LYS A 227 -18.72 -5.02 -19.59
N LEU A 228 -19.66 -4.51 -20.40
CA LEU A 228 -20.40 -5.28 -21.40
C LEU A 228 -19.73 -5.31 -22.78
N GLN A 229 -18.96 -4.27 -23.13
CA GLN A 229 -18.40 -4.06 -24.47
C GLN A 229 -16.90 -3.69 -24.47
N GLY A 230 -16.29 -3.47 -23.31
CA GLY A 230 -14.88 -3.09 -23.19
C GLY A 230 -14.57 -1.63 -23.52
N PRO A 231 -13.29 -1.23 -23.45
CA PRO A 231 -12.86 0.16 -23.62
C PRO A 231 -12.94 0.68 -25.07
N GLU A 232 -13.01 -0.22 -26.07
CA GLU A 232 -13.17 0.15 -27.49
C GLU A 232 -14.60 0.63 -27.84
N CYS A 233 -15.55 0.61 -26.89
CA CYS A 233 -16.92 1.02 -27.11
C CYS A 233 -17.00 2.50 -27.55
N LYS A 234 -17.32 2.73 -28.84
CA LYS A 234 -17.43 4.05 -29.48
C LYS A 234 -18.46 5.00 -28.83
N THR A 235 -19.34 4.48 -27.98
CA THR A 235 -20.30 5.27 -27.20
C THR A 235 -19.62 5.98 -26.01
N LEU A 236 -18.53 5.42 -25.47
CA LEU A 236 -17.80 6.01 -24.34
C LEU A 236 -17.20 7.37 -24.66
N ASP A 237 -16.63 7.55 -25.85
CA ASP A 237 -16.06 8.83 -26.28
C ASP A 237 -17.11 9.96 -26.27
N LEU A 238 -18.36 9.64 -26.64
CA LEU A 238 -19.48 10.59 -26.59
C LEU A 238 -19.93 10.87 -25.14
N ILE A 239 -19.97 9.86 -24.27
CA ILE A 239 -20.30 10.04 -22.85
C ILE A 239 -19.22 10.90 -22.15
N ILE A 240 -17.95 10.59 -22.37
CA ILE A 240 -16.81 11.35 -21.82
C ILE A 240 -16.84 12.80 -22.33
N HIS A 241 -17.16 13.04 -23.60
CA HIS A 241 -17.32 14.40 -24.13
C HIS A 241 -18.46 15.18 -23.46
N GLN A 242 -19.59 14.53 -23.14
CA GLN A 242 -20.67 15.19 -22.39
C GLN A 242 -20.24 15.50 -20.94
N LEU A 243 -19.71 14.51 -20.22
CA LEU A 243 -19.22 14.67 -18.85
C LEU A 243 -18.08 15.71 -18.70
N GLN A 244 -17.32 15.99 -19.77
CA GLN A 244 -16.33 17.07 -19.82
C GLN A 244 -16.97 18.47 -19.81
N GLY A 245 -18.10 18.64 -20.50
CA GLY A 245 -18.84 19.90 -20.61
C GLY A 245 -19.53 20.31 -19.31
N GLU A 246 -19.96 19.33 -18.50
CA GLU A 246 -20.69 19.59 -17.26
C GLU A 246 -19.85 20.23 -16.14
N LYS A 247 -20.55 20.85 -15.18
CA LYS A 247 -19.95 21.46 -13.99
C LYS A 247 -19.70 20.39 -12.92
N LEU A 248 -18.49 20.32 -12.37
CA LEU A 248 -18.16 19.28 -11.38
C LEU A 248 -18.87 19.49 -10.04
N GLU A 249 -19.36 20.71 -9.80
CA GLU A 249 -20.24 21.10 -8.69
C GLU A 249 -21.60 20.37 -8.70
N GLU A 250 -22.01 19.79 -9.83
CA GLU A 250 -23.29 19.08 -10.02
C GLU A 250 -23.14 17.54 -9.86
N PHE A 251 -21.92 17.05 -9.60
CA PHE A 251 -21.60 15.63 -9.45
C PHE A 251 -21.64 15.20 -7.97
N THR A 252 -22.14 13.99 -7.68
CA THR A 252 -21.94 13.38 -6.36
C THR A 252 -20.48 12.95 -6.17
N PRO A 253 -19.99 12.76 -4.92
CA PRO A 253 -18.67 12.17 -4.68
C PRO A 253 -18.51 10.80 -5.38
N GLU A 254 -19.57 10.01 -5.42
CA GLU A 254 -19.66 8.72 -6.08
C GLU A 254 -19.49 8.83 -7.60
N ASP A 255 -20.08 9.86 -8.24
CA ASP A 255 -19.91 10.15 -9.67
C ASP A 255 -18.48 10.60 -10.00
N ILE A 256 -17.87 11.45 -9.16
CA ILE A 256 -16.46 11.85 -9.34
C ILE A 256 -15.54 10.63 -9.27
N VAL A 257 -15.82 9.66 -8.39
CA VAL A 257 -15.06 8.40 -8.35
C VAL A 257 -15.39 7.50 -9.55
N ALA A 258 -16.62 7.53 -10.06
CA ALA A 258 -16.96 6.87 -11.33
C ALA A 258 -16.14 7.42 -12.50
N LEU A 259 -15.95 8.74 -12.61
CA LEU A 259 -15.07 9.34 -13.63
C LEU A 259 -13.64 8.77 -13.58
N TYR A 260 -13.07 8.61 -12.38
CA TYR A 260 -11.77 7.96 -12.24
C TYR A 260 -11.77 6.50 -12.72
N ARG A 261 -12.79 5.70 -12.38
CA ARG A 261 -12.92 4.29 -12.80
C ARG A 261 -13.12 4.15 -14.32
N ILE A 262 -13.93 5.04 -14.92
CA ILE A 262 -14.15 5.12 -16.37
C ILE A 262 -12.83 5.42 -17.07
N LEU A 263 -12.16 6.51 -16.70
CA LEU A 263 -10.90 6.94 -17.33
C LEU A 263 -9.77 5.93 -17.10
N GLN A 264 -9.70 5.31 -15.91
CA GLN A 264 -8.77 4.21 -15.59
C GLN A 264 -8.90 3.02 -16.54
N THR A 265 -10.08 2.78 -17.12
CA THR A 265 -10.30 1.66 -18.05
C THR A 265 -9.94 2.04 -19.50
N CYS A 266 -9.80 3.34 -19.81
CA CYS A 266 -9.49 3.89 -21.13
C CYS A 266 -8.03 4.37 -21.26
N THR A 267 -7.07 3.59 -20.76
CA THR A 267 -5.64 3.99 -20.65
C THR A 267 -4.99 4.39 -21.97
N GLU A 268 -5.44 3.86 -23.11
CA GLU A 268 -4.92 4.21 -24.44
C GLU A 268 -5.19 5.68 -24.85
N LYS A 269 -6.10 6.38 -24.17
CA LYS A 269 -6.51 7.76 -24.49
C LYS A 269 -6.20 8.78 -23.39
N VAL A 270 -5.34 8.46 -22.41
CA VAL A 270 -5.04 9.35 -21.27
C VAL A 270 -4.63 10.76 -21.70
N ASP A 271 -3.75 10.89 -22.70
CA ASP A 271 -3.34 12.19 -23.25
C ASP A 271 -4.52 13.03 -23.77
N GLN A 272 -5.52 12.39 -24.38
CA GLN A 272 -6.73 13.05 -24.90
C GLN A 272 -7.67 13.51 -23.78
N HIS A 273 -7.48 13.01 -22.57
CA HIS A 273 -8.33 13.28 -21.41
C HIS A 273 -7.56 13.98 -20.27
N GLN A 274 -6.26 14.26 -20.41
CA GLN A 274 -5.42 14.82 -19.35
C GLN A 274 -5.91 16.19 -18.85
N THR A 275 -6.48 17.03 -19.72
CA THR A 275 -7.11 18.30 -19.31
C THR A 275 -8.32 18.07 -18.40
N PHE A 276 -9.12 17.04 -18.69
CA PHE A 276 -10.26 16.64 -17.86
C PHE A 276 -9.80 15.99 -16.55
N LEU A 277 -8.81 15.09 -16.60
CA LEU A 277 -8.16 14.55 -15.41
C LEU A 277 -7.62 15.67 -14.51
N ASN A 278 -7.01 16.73 -15.05
CA ASN A 278 -6.57 17.88 -14.27
C ASN A 278 -7.74 18.67 -13.62
N LYS A 279 -8.87 18.81 -14.33
CA LYS A 279 -10.14 19.39 -13.80
C LYS A 279 -10.67 18.54 -12.62
N ILE A 280 -10.74 17.22 -12.80
CA ILE A 280 -11.20 16.26 -11.78
C ILE A 280 -10.21 16.21 -10.60
N ASN A 281 -8.91 16.10 -10.83
CA ASN A 281 -7.85 16.06 -9.81
C ASN A 281 -7.91 17.29 -8.88
N SER A 282 -8.08 18.48 -9.46
CA SER A 282 -8.17 19.73 -8.71
C SER A 282 -9.50 19.87 -7.97
N PHE A 283 -10.64 19.52 -8.59
CA PHE A 283 -11.94 19.52 -7.91
C PHE A 283 -12.02 18.47 -6.79
N SER A 284 -11.41 17.29 -6.98
CA SER A 284 -11.43 16.17 -6.02
C SER A 284 -10.86 16.56 -4.66
N LEU A 285 -10.00 17.58 -4.61
CA LEU A 285 -9.52 18.16 -3.36
C LEU A 285 -10.66 18.66 -2.47
N SER A 286 -11.79 19.11 -3.01
CA SER A 286 -12.93 19.56 -2.20
C SER A 286 -13.61 18.39 -1.47
N ILE A 287 -13.92 17.30 -2.20
CA ILE A 287 -14.72 16.17 -1.73
C ILE A 287 -13.98 15.14 -0.85
N VAL A 288 -12.64 15.17 -0.74
CA VAL A 288 -11.87 14.14 0.02
C VAL A 288 -12.45 13.87 1.43
N SER A 289 -13.04 14.87 2.07
CA SER A 289 -13.63 14.75 3.40
C SER A 289 -14.93 13.95 3.51
N SER A 290 -15.62 13.65 2.40
CA SER A 290 -16.81 12.80 2.37
C SER A 290 -16.56 11.40 1.77
N LEU A 291 -15.34 11.12 1.28
CA LEU A 291 -15.02 9.82 0.69
C LEU A 291 -14.92 8.72 1.75
N SER A 292 -15.57 7.59 1.47
CA SER A 292 -15.47 6.37 2.28
C SER A 292 -14.13 5.63 2.04
N PRO A 293 -13.74 4.63 2.87
CA PRO A 293 -12.52 3.85 2.67
C PRO A 293 -12.42 3.26 1.25
N LYS A 294 -13.54 2.72 0.75
CA LYS A 294 -13.68 2.17 -0.60
C LYS A 294 -13.42 3.19 -1.71
N LEU A 295 -13.96 4.40 -1.55
CA LEU A 295 -13.76 5.47 -2.54
C LEU A 295 -12.33 6.01 -2.51
N ILE A 296 -11.72 6.14 -1.33
CA ILE A 296 -10.31 6.55 -1.18
C ILE A 296 -9.37 5.56 -1.87
N SER A 297 -9.57 4.24 -1.68
CA SER A 297 -8.73 3.22 -2.33
C SER A 297 -8.94 3.18 -3.84
N GLN A 298 -10.18 3.37 -4.33
CA GLN A 298 -10.49 3.45 -5.75
C GLN A 298 -9.80 4.65 -6.43
N VAL A 299 -9.90 5.86 -5.86
CA VAL A 299 -9.23 7.05 -6.42
C VAL A 299 -7.71 6.86 -6.44
N LEU A 300 -7.12 6.35 -5.35
CA LEU A 300 -5.69 6.09 -5.30
C LEU A 300 -5.25 5.04 -6.34
N THR A 301 -6.04 3.98 -6.55
CA THR A 301 -5.76 2.95 -7.58
C THR A 301 -5.83 3.55 -8.99
N ALA A 302 -6.86 4.37 -9.28
CA ALA A 302 -7.01 5.01 -10.57
C ALA A 302 -5.86 5.98 -10.88
N LEU A 303 -5.45 6.80 -9.91
CA LEU A 303 -4.31 7.70 -10.05
C LEU A 303 -3.01 6.97 -10.42
N VAL A 304 -2.76 5.77 -9.86
CA VAL A 304 -1.60 4.92 -10.20
C VAL A 304 -1.68 4.41 -11.64
N VAL A 305 -2.82 3.83 -12.03
CA VAL A 305 -2.99 3.24 -13.38
C VAL A 305 -3.00 4.31 -14.49
N LEU A 306 -3.36 5.55 -14.13
CA LEU A 306 -3.35 6.71 -15.01
C LEU A 306 -2.01 7.51 -14.99
N ASP A 307 -0.96 7.02 -14.31
CA ASP A 307 0.34 7.71 -14.10
C ASP A 307 0.19 9.19 -13.73
N GLN A 308 -0.71 9.49 -12.79
CA GLN A 308 -1.01 10.88 -12.39
C GLN A 308 0.02 11.40 -11.38
N THR A 309 1.32 11.28 -11.71
CA THR A 309 2.46 11.77 -10.91
C THR A 309 2.39 13.27 -10.59
N GLN A 310 1.63 14.05 -11.36
CA GLN A 310 1.38 15.48 -11.10
C GLN A 310 0.34 15.71 -9.99
N ALA A 311 -0.49 14.71 -9.65
CA ALA A 311 -1.59 14.82 -8.69
C ALA A 311 -1.17 14.68 -7.22
N LEU A 312 0.13 14.86 -6.89
CA LEU A 312 0.64 14.77 -5.51
C LEU A 312 -0.14 15.57 -4.46
N PRO A 313 -0.68 16.79 -4.72
CA PRO A 313 -1.53 17.50 -3.75
C PRO A 313 -2.79 16.71 -3.35
N LEU A 314 -3.38 15.97 -4.30
CA LEU A 314 -4.54 15.10 -4.07
C LEU A 314 -4.13 13.83 -3.32
N VAL A 315 -3.04 13.17 -3.72
CA VAL A 315 -2.49 11.99 -3.02
C VAL A 315 -2.18 12.33 -1.55
N ILE A 316 -1.56 13.47 -1.28
CA ILE A 316 -1.26 13.96 0.07
C ILE A 316 -2.55 14.27 0.86
N LYS A 317 -3.62 14.77 0.21
CA LYS A 317 -4.89 15.01 0.90
C LYS A 317 -5.63 13.69 1.19
N LEU A 318 -5.67 12.76 0.23
CA LEU A 318 -6.20 11.40 0.42
C LEU A 318 -5.48 10.67 1.55
N GLY A 319 -4.15 10.70 1.59
CA GLY A 319 -3.34 10.09 2.66
C GLY A 319 -3.67 10.63 4.05
N LYS A 320 -3.86 11.95 4.20
CA LYS A 320 -4.27 12.57 5.47
C LYS A 320 -5.65 12.15 5.96
N TYR A 321 -6.57 11.80 5.06
CA TYR A 321 -7.88 11.26 5.42
C TYR A 321 -7.83 9.74 5.65
N ALA A 322 -7.04 8.99 4.87
CA ALA A 322 -6.81 7.56 5.04
C ALA A 322 -6.32 7.19 6.47
N VAL A 323 -5.57 8.07 7.15
CA VAL A 323 -5.21 7.92 8.58
C VAL A 323 -6.40 7.61 9.47
N ARG A 324 -7.57 8.22 9.20
CA ARG A 324 -8.81 8.02 9.98
C ARG A 324 -9.51 6.71 9.66
N HIS A 325 -9.20 6.12 8.51
CA HIS A 325 -9.86 4.93 7.97
C HIS A 325 -9.03 3.66 8.08
N ILE A 326 -7.81 3.70 8.63
CA ILE A 326 -6.98 2.49 8.80
C ILE A 326 -7.71 1.35 9.55
N PRO A 327 -8.46 1.60 10.66
CA PRO A 327 -9.24 0.54 11.31
C PRO A 327 -10.48 0.07 10.53
N ASN A 328 -10.80 0.70 9.39
CA ASN A 328 -12.05 0.53 8.64
C ASN A 328 -11.84 0.14 7.16
N PHE A 329 -10.60 0.09 6.67
CA PHE A 329 -10.31 -0.53 5.37
C PHE A 329 -10.46 -2.04 5.48
N THR A 330 -10.98 -2.66 4.44
CA THR A 330 -10.78 -4.09 4.17
C THR A 330 -9.33 -4.36 3.77
N ASN A 331 -8.91 -5.62 3.84
CA ASN A 331 -7.58 -6.08 3.45
C ASN A 331 -7.19 -5.63 2.02
N GLU A 332 -8.10 -5.77 1.07
CA GLU A 332 -7.88 -5.39 -0.34
C GLU A 332 -7.71 -3.86 -0.50
N GLU A 333 -8.53 -3.07 0.19
CA GLU A 333 -8.49 -1.61 0.12
C GLU A 333 -7.21 -1.06 0.76
N LEU A 334 -6.80 -1.59 1.91
CA LEU A 334 -5.55 -1.18 2.56
C LEU A 334 -4.33 -1.57 1.70
N GLY A 335 -4.35 -2.74 1.06
CA GLY A 335 -3.35 -3.13 0.08
C GLY A 335 -3.20 -2.09 -1.04
N LYS A 336 -4.31 -1.72 -1.69
CA LYS A 336 -4.34 -0.69 -2.75
C LYS A 336 -3.85 0.69 -2.30
N VAL A 337 -4.16 1.09 -1.07
CA VAL A 337 -3.66 2.35 -0.47
C VAL A 337 -2.14 2.30 -0.28
N LEU A 338 -1.61 1.19 0.19
CA LEU A 338 -0.16 0.98 0.36
C LEU A 338 0.56 0.95 -1.00
N ASP A 339 0.04 0.21 -1.97
CA ASP A 339 0.58 0.14 -3.34
C ASP A 339 0.68 1.55 -3.97
N ALA A 340 -0.37 2.38 -3.82
CA ALA A 340 -0.37 3.75 -4.31
C ALA A 340 0.65 4.66 -3.59
N PHE A 341 0.87 4.48 -2.28
CA PHE A 341 1.89 5.25 -1.58
C PHE A 341 3.31 4.78 -1.91
N ILE A 342 3.51 3.48 -2.19
CA ILE A 342 4.75 2.96 -2.79
C ILE A 342 5.01 3.68 -4.12
N TYR A 343 4.02 3.73 -5.00
CA TYR A 343 4.11 4.35 -6.33
C TYR A 343 4.43 5.86 -6.26
N PHE A 344 3.60 6.65 -5.56
CA PHE A 344 3.73 8.12 -5.52
C PHE A 344 4.87 8.66 -4.63
N GLY A 345 5.74 7.80 -4.10
CA GLY A 345 6.77 8.23 -3.13
C GLY A 345 6.22 8.68 -1.77
N HIS A 346 4.90 8.64 -1.58
CA HIS A 346 4.23 9.20 -0.41
C HIS A 346 4.55 8.41 0.86
N HIS A 347 4.76 9.15 1.94
CA HIS A 347 4.83 8.64 3.30
C HIS A 347 4.39 9.77 4.26
N ASP A 348 3.64 9.42 5.31
CA ASP A 348 3.18 10.37 6.32
C ASP A 348 3.30 9.76 7.73
N ARG A 349 3.75 10.57 8.69
CA ARG A 349 4.03 10.13 10.06
C ARG A 349 2.77 9.74 10.84
N PHE A 350 1.64 10.37 10.56
CA PHE A 350 0.37 10.03 11.20
C PHE A 350 -0.21 8.75 10.60
N PHE A 351 -0.12 8.57 9.26
CA PHE A 351 -0.46 7.33 8.59
C PHE A 351 0.36 6.14 9.13
N ILE A 352 1.70 6.29 9.23
CA ILE A 352 2.58 5.26 9.79
C ILE A 352 2.19 4.92 11.23
N LYS A 353 1.89 5.92 12.07
CA LYS A 353 1.48 5.69 13.47
C LYS A 353 0.11 5.00 13.60
N ALA A 354 -0.84 5.31 12.73
CA ALA A 354 -2.13 4.63 12.71
C ALA A 354 -1.99 3.19 12.18
N LEU A 355 -1.08 2.96 11.21
CA LEU A 355 -0.73 1.63 10.71
C LEU A 355 -0.02 0.79 11.78
N GLU A 356 0.89 1.37 12.57
CA GLU A 356 1.47 0.74 13.76
C GLU A 356 0.39 0.21 14.72
N GLN A 357 -0.61 1.03 15.03
CA GLN A 357 -1.69 0.66 15.95
C GLN A 357 -2.57 -0.46 15.41
N HIS A 358 -2.86 -0.47 14.10
CA HIS A 358 -3.67 -1.48 13.43
C HIS A 358 -2.91 -2.82 13.25
N VAL A 359 -1.64 -2.77 12.85
CA VAL A 359 -0.81 -3.97 12.68
C VAL A 359 -0.55 -4.64 14.03
N VAL A 360 -0.24 -3.88 15.08
CA VAL A 360 0.00 -4.45 16.42
C VAL A 360 -1.26 -5.04 17.05
N SER A 361 -2.46 -4.50 16.78
CA SER A 361 -3.71 -5.03 17.34
C SER A 361 -4.24 -6.27 16.59
N LEU A 362 -3.87 -6.47 15.32
CA LEU A 362 -4.41 -7.53 14.46
C LEU A 362 -3.37 -8.52 13.93
N CYS A 363 -2.09 -8.45 14.31
CA CYS A 363 -1.01 -9.13 13.57
C CYS A 363 -1.18 -10.65 13.38
N LEU A 364 -1.81 -11.35 14.33
CA LEU A 364 -2.07 -12.80 14.24
C LEU A 364 -3.30 -13.16 13.38
N SER A 365 -4.17 -12.20 13.09
CA SER A 365 -5.41 -12.36 12.29
C SER A 365 -5.41 -11.59 10.97
N LEU A 366 -4.43 -10.72 10.71
CA LEU A 366 -4.25 -10.06 9.41
C LEU A 366 -3.98 -11.08 8.29
N ASP A 367 -4.42 -10.73 7.09
CA ASP A 367 -4.22 -11.52 5.89
C ASP A 367 -2.75 -11.46 5.41
N PRO A 368 -2.15 -12.58 4.96
CA PRO A 368 -0.78 -12.64 4.44
C PRO A 368 -0.43 -11.57 3.40
N GLU A 369 -1.37 -11.21 2.53
CA GLU A 369 -1.15 -10.20 1.48
C GLU A 369 -0.99 -8.80 2.08
N VAL A 370 -1.82 -8.44 3.05
CA VAL A 370 -1.74 -7.14 3.75
C VAL A 370 -0.44 -7.03 4.53
N VAL A 371 -0.07 -8.09 5.26
CA VAL A 371 1.17 -8.11 6.04
C VAL A 371 2.39 -7.95 5.12
N SER A 372 2.36 -8.60 3.94
CA SER A 372 3.41 -8.49 2.93
C SER A 372 3.49 -7.08 2.34
N LYS A 373 2.35 -6.46 2.00
CA LYS A 373 2.29 -5.07 1.49
C LYS A 373 2.69 -4.02 2.53
N VAL A 374 2.37 -4.22 3.80
CA VAL A 374 2.86 -3.37 4.90
C VAL A 374 4.39 -3.43 4.99
N MET A 375 4.97 -4.62 4.90
CA MET A 375 6.42 -4.79 4.91
C MET A 375 7.07 -4.22 3.63
N GLY A 376 6.48 -4.47 2.46
CA GLY A 376 6.89 -3.90 1.19
C GLY A 376 6.87 -2.36 1.19
N TYR A 377 5.85 -1.74 1.80
CA TYR A 377 5.78 -0.29 2.01
C TYR A 377 6.90 0.20 2.94
N CYS A 378 7.12 -0.46 4.08
CA CYS A 378 8.23 -0.12 4.99
C CYS A 378 9.61 -0.22 4.30
N GLY A 379 9.87 -1.31 3.58
CA GLY A 379 11.12 -1.52 2.84
C GLY A 379 11.30 -0.64 1.60
N SER A 380 10.21 -0.11 1.02
CA SER A 380 10.23 0.77 -0.17
C SER A 380 10.17 2.27 0.16
N LYS A 381 10.00 2.61 1.44
CA LYS A 381 10.01 3.99 1.98
C LYS A 381 11.00 4.19 3.13
N GLN A 382 11.86 3.20 3.37
CA GLN A 382 12.88 3.20 4.44
C GLN A 382 12.31 3.42 5.86
N ILE A 383 11.07 2.97 6.11
CA ILE A 383 10.35 3.21 7.37
C ILE A 383 10.75 2.16 8.42
N LEU A 384 11.67 2.51 9.31
CA LEU A 384 12.06 1.68 10.46
C LEU A 384 11.02 1.77 11.61
N SER A 385 9.83 1.20 11.40
CA SER A 385 8.81 1.06 12.44
C SER A 385 9.03 -0.22 13.26
N LYS A 386 9.72 -0.09 14.40
CA LYS A 386 9.96 -1.23 15.31
C LYS A 386 8.66 -1.95 15.76
N PRO A 387 7.53 -1.28 16.05
CA PRO A 387 6.28 -1.96 16.37
C PRO A 387 5.78 -2.87 15.24
N ILE A 388 5.76 -2.37 13.99
CA ILE A 388 5.36 -3.16 12.81
C ILE A 388 6.31 -4.34 12.62
N LEU A 389 7.62 -4.08 12.50
CA LEU A 389 8.60 -5.13 12.19
C LEU A 389 8.64 -6.24 13.26
N ASN A 390 8.41 -5.91 14.53
CA ASN A 390 8.36 -6.92 15.60
C ASN A 390 7.07 -7.75 15.56
N ALA A 391 5.91 -7.11 15.40
CA ALA A 391 4.64 -7.81 15.32
C ALA A 391 4.61 -8.76 14.11
N VAL A 392 5.14 -8.33 12.96
CA VAL A 392 5.25 -9.16 11.76
C VAL A 392 6.23 -10.32 11.94
N ALA A 393 7.36 -10.09 12.60
CA ALA A 393 8.30 -11.18 12.94
C ALA A 393 7.68 -12.24 13.88
N GLU A 394 6.77 -11.84 14.77
CA GLU A 394 6.00 -12.74 15.63
C GLU A 394 4.94 -13.51 14.83
N ALA A 395 4.14 -12.80 14.02
CA ALA A 395 3.11 -13.40 13.18
C ALA A 395 3.65 -14.43 12.17
N PHE A 396 4.83 -14.16 11.57
CA PHE A 396 5.50 -15.13 10.70
C PHE A 396 5.94 -16.38 11.46
N VAL A 397 6.51 -16.26 12.67
CA VAL A 397 6.91 -17.42 13.49
C VAL A 397 5.70 -18.27 13.87
N CYS A 398 4.55 -17.65 14.17
CA CYS A 398 3.32 -18.37 14.50
C CYS A 398 2.60 -19.00 13.29
N HIS A 399 2.61 -18.34 12.12
CA HIS A 399 1.71 -18.68 11.01
C HIS A 399 2.39 -18.76 9.62
N SER A 400 3.70 -19.06 9.56
CA SER A 400 4.48 -19.05 8.29
C SER A 400 3.85 -19.85 7.14
N GLU A 401 3.10 -20.91 7.45
CA GLU A 401 2.48 -21.82 6.47
C GLU A 401 1.30 -21.19 5.71
N LYS A 402 0.86 -19.98 6.12
CA LYS A 402 -0.10 -19.16 5.37
C LYS A 402 0.54 -18.35 4.23
N PHE A 403 1.87 -18.22 4.18
CA PHE A 403 2.56 -17.30 3.26
C PHE A 403 3.14 -18.02 2.05
N SER A 404 2.94 -17.45 0.86
CA SER A 404 3.57 -17.92 -0.38
C SER A 404 5.07 -17.58 -0.41
N PRO A 405 5.91 -18.31 -1.18
CA PRO A 405 7.35 -18.05 -1.29
C PRO A 405 7.72 -16.60 -1.66
N SER A 406 6.89 -15.92 -2.47
CA SER A 406 7.06 -14.50 -2.81
C SER A 406 6.82 -13.60 -1.60
N GLN A 407 5.68 -13.76 -0.93
CA GLN A 407 5.32 -13.02 0.29
C GLN A 407 6.40 -13.21 1.38
N ILE A 408 6.93 -14.42 1.58
CA ILE A 408 8.03 -14.67 2.54
C ILE A 408 9.26 -13.80 2.22
N SER A 409 9.60 -13.59 0.95
CA SER A 409 10.69 -12.66 0.59
C SER A 409 10.35 -11.21 0.90
N GLU A 410 9.10 -10.78 0.66
CA GLU A 410 8.64 -9.41 0.94
C GLU A 410 8.57 -9.09 2.44
N LEU A 411 8.34 -10.11 3.28
CA LEU A 411 8.47 -9.99 4.74
C LEU A 411 9.93 -9.91 5.20
N ILE A 412 10.84 -10.70 4.63
CA ILE A 412 12.22 -10.82 5.09
C ILE A 412 13.12 -9.68 4.57
N GLU A 413 12.90 -9.22 3.34
CA GLU A 413 13.71 -8.17 2.69
C GLU A 413 13.80 -6.85 3.48
N PRO A 414 12.71 -6.31 4.08
CA PRO A 414 12.79 -5.06 4.85
C PRO A 414 13.67 -5.15 6.10
N PHE A 415 13.77 -6.31 6.77
CA PHE A 415 14.72 -6.46 7.88
C PHE A 415 16.16 -6.23 7.39
N GLY A 416 16.52 -6.82 6.25
CA GLY A 416 17.79 -6.59 5.56
C GLY A 416 18.00 -5.14 5.15
N LYS A 417 17.01 -4.54 4.47
CA LYS A 417 17.03 -3.14 3.99
C LYS A 417 17.01 -2.07 5.08
N LEU A 418 16.57 -2.39 6.30
CA LEU A 418 16.41 -1.45 7.42
C LEU A 418 17.42 -1.72 8.56
N ASN A 419 18.37 -2.63 8.35
CA ASN A 419 19.31 -3.17 9.34
C ASN A 419 18.65 -3.56 10.67
N TYR A 420 17.46 -4.15 10.61
CA TYR A 420 16.66 -4.42 11.80
C TYR A 420 16.64 -5.89 12.17
N LEU A 421 17.09 -6.17 13.40
CA LEU A 421 17.03 -7.48 14.02
C LEU A 421 15.92 -7.46 15.10
N PRO A 422 14.80 -8.18 14.91
CA PRO A 422 13.71 -8.20 15.88
C PRO A 422 14.08 -9.03 17.14
N PRO A 423 13.44 -8.80 18.30
CA PRO A 423 13.75 -9.53 19.54
C PRO A 423 13.64 -11.06 19.44
N ASN A 424 12.78 -11.56 18.55
CA ASN A 424 12.58 -12.99 18.30
C ASN A 424 13.38 -13.53 17.10
N ALA A 425 14.41 -12.82 16.62
CA ALA A 425 15.20 -13.15 15.43
C ALA A 425 15.66 -14.62 15.37
N SER A 426 16.06 -15.22 16.50
CA SER A 426 16.50 -16.62 16.55
C SER A 426 15.38 -17.64 16.26
N ALA A 427 14.13 -17.28 16.48
CA ALA A 427 12.96 -18.07 16.06
C ALA A 427 12.57 -17.77 14.60
N LEU A 428 12.59 -16.48 14.21
CA LEU A 428 12.34 -16.01 12.84
C LEU A 428 13.24 -16.72 11.82
N PHE A 429 14.56 -16.66 12.02
CA PHE A 429 15.51 -17.24 11.07
C PHE A 429 15.57 -18.77 11.12
N ARG A 430 15.24 -19.40 12.26
CA ARG A 430 15.04 -20.86 12.31
C ARG A 430 13.85 -21.29 11.47
N LYS A 431 12.67 -20.70 11.69
CA LYS A 431 11.46 -21.04 10.92
C LYS A 431 11.63 -20.74 9.43
N LEU A 432 12.36 -19.68 9.08
CA LEU A 432 12.76 -19.40 7.69
C LEU A 432 13.72 -20.47 7.13
N GLU A 433 14.74 -20.87 7.89
CA GLU A 433 15.68 -21.92 7.50
C GLU A 433 14.98 -23.27 7.30
N ASP A 434 14.05 -23.65 8.18
CA ASP A 434 13.21 -24.85 8.05
C ASP A 434 12.44 -24.87 6.71
N ILE A 435 11.78 -23.75 6.37
CA ILE A 435 11.03 -23.56 5.11
C ILE A 435 11.97 -23.61 3.89
N LEU A 436 13.16 -23.03 3.99
CA LEU A 436 14.17 -23.06 2.93
C LEU A 436 14.82 -24.45 2.79
N PHE A 437 14.78 -25.30 3.81
CA PHE A 437 15.15 -26.71 3.69
C PHE A 437 14.08 -27.53 2.97
N THR A 438 12.80 -27.38 3.32
CA THR A 438 11.69 -28.16 2.74
C THR A 438 11.25 -27.69 1.36
N HIS A 439 11.28 -26.37 1.10
CA HIS A 439 10.65 -25.75 -0.07
C HIS A 439 11.61 -24.92 -0.94
N PHE A 440 12.94 -25.14 -0.84
CA PHE A 440 13.95 -24.39 -1.60
C PHE A 440 13.61 -24.12 -3.08
N SER A 441 13.03 -25.11 -3.76
CA SER A 441 12.72 -25.09 -5.19
C SER A 441 11.36 -24.47 -5.57
N SER A 442 10.53 -24.03 -4.60
CA SER A 442 9.30 -23.29 -4.90
C SER A 442 9.49 -21.77 -4.92
N PHE A 443 10.63 -21.27 -4.41
CA PHE A 443 10.97 -19.86 -4.50
C PHE A 443 11.50 -19.51 -5.92
N PRO A 444 10.98 -18.46 -6.58
CA PRO A 444 11.58 -17.98 -7.83
C PRO A 444 13.06 -17.59 -7.63
N PRO A 445 13.99 -17.92 -8.54
CA PRO A 445 15.43 -17.75 -8.31
C PRO A 445 15.87 -16.34 -7.91
N LYS A 446 15.36 -15.30 -8.60
CA LYS A 446 15.68 -13.89 -8.28
C LYS A 446 15.12 -13.48 -6.91
N THR A 447 13.92 -13.95 -6.56
CA THR A 447 13.29 -13.77 -5.24
C THR A 447 14.09 -14.46 -4.13
N LEU A 448 14.51 -15.71 -4.33
CA LEU A 448 15.32 -16.45 -3.37
C LEU A 448 16.68 -15.79 -3.13
N LEU A 449 17.34 -15.33 -4.20
CA LEU A 449 18.60 -14.61 -4.10
C LEU A 449 18.45 -13.32 -3.27
N LYS A 450 17.37 -12.57 -3.50
CA LYS A 450 17.02 -11.32 -2.79
C LYS A 450 16.75 -11.56 -1.30
N LEU A 451 16.01 -12.60 -0.97
CA LEU A 451 15.73 -13.06 0.40
C LEU A 451 17.04 -13.41 1.13
N LEU A 452 17.86 -14.28 0.56
CA LEU A 452 19.10 -14.76 1.17
C LEU A 452 20.16 -13.65 1.30
N HIS A 453 20.24 -12.76 0.30
CA HIS A 453 21.03 -11.53 0.35
C HIS A 453 20.60 -10.65 1.53
N SER A 454 19.29 -10.45 1.71
CA SER A 454 18.72 -9.65 2.80
C SER A 454 19.06 -10.20 4.19
N CYS A 455 18.99 -11.53 4.39
CA CYS A 455 19.45 -12.17 5.63
C CYS A 455 20.93 -11.85 5.92
N SER A 456 21.79 -11.87 4.89
CA SER A 456 23.21 -11.58 5.04
C SER A 456 23.54 -10.10 5.31
N LEU A 457 22.59 -9.17 5.18
CA LEU A 457 22.77 -7.76 5.57
C LEU A 457 22.66 -7.56 7.09
N ILE A 458 21.85 -8.38 7.76
CA ILE A 458 21.58 -8.38 9.22
C ILE A 458 22.37 -9.46 9.96
N GLU A 459 23.62 -9.68 9.53
CA GLU A 459 24.59 -10.61 10.13
C GLU A 459 24.09 -12.10 10.19
N CYS A 460 23.03 -12.46 9.45
CA CYS A 460 22.42 -13.79 9.37
C CYS A 460 22.81 -14.52 8.07
N HIS A 461 24.04 -15.05 8.01
CA HIS A 461 24.63 -15.55 6.77
C HIS A 461 24.10 -16.93 6.32
N PRO A 462 23.58 -17.09 5.09
CA PRO A 462 22.89 -18.30 4.61
C PRO A 462 23.84 -19.42 4.15
N VAL A 463 24.86 -19.73 4.96
CA VAL A 463 25.98 -20.63 4.59
C VAL A 463 25.50 -22.01 4.11
N ASN A 464 24.45 -22.55 4.72
CA ASN A 464 23.86 -23.85 4.39
C ASN A 464 23.26 -23.92 2.96
N PHE A 465 22.94 -22.77 2.36
CA PHE A 465 22.33 -22.67 1.04
C PHE A 465 23.33 -22.31 -0.06
N MET A 466 24.54 -21.82 0.29
CA MET A 466 25.56 -21.34 -0.67
C MET A 466 25.90 -22.37 -1.76
N ALA A 467 26.01 -23.65 -1.42
CA ALA A 467 26.29 -24.71 -2.39
C ALA A 467 25.15 -24.94 -3.41
N LYS A 468 23.89 -24.64 -3.04
CA LYS A 468 22.74 -24.68 -3.95
C LYS A 468 22.72 -23.45 -4.86
N ILE A 469 22.91 -22.24 -4.29
CA ILE A 469 22.92 -20.96 -5.02
C ILE A 469 24.02 -20.94 -6.09
N PHE A 470 25.23 -21.38 -5.75
CA PHE A 470 26.36 -21.41 -6.70
C PHE A 470 26.44 -22.70 -7.53
N SER A 471 25.37 -23.49 -7.58
CA SER A 471 25.27 -24.60 -8.52
C SER A 471 25.05 -24.10 -9.95
N PRO A 472 25.60 -24.78 -10.99
CA PRO A 472 25.35 -24.39 -12.39
C PRO A 472 23.86 -24.37 -12.75
N TYR A 473 23.07 -25.27 -12.16
CA TYR A 473 21.63 -25.36 -12.35
C TYR A 473 20.90 -24.10 -11.82
N PHE A 474 21.15 -23.69 -10.58
CA PHE A 474 20.52 -22.48 -10.02
C PHE A 474 20.96 -21.22 -10.78
N LEU A 475 22.23 -21.13 -11.17
CA LEU A 475 22.75 -19.98 -11.94
C LEU A 475 22.11 -19.91 -13.35
N GLN A 476 21.82 -21.05 -13.97
CA GLN A 476 21.06 -21.11 -15.23
C GLN A 476 19.58 -20.71 -15.02
N GLN A 477 18.93 -21.17 -13.95
CA GLN A 477 17.56 -20.76 -13.61
C GLN A 477 17.45 -19.26 -13.28
N LEU A 478 18.48 -18.70 -12.64
CA LEU A 478 18.57 -17.27 -12.29
C LEU A 478 18.77 -16.38 -13.52
N GLN A 479 19.46 -16.90 -14.54
CA GLN A 479 19.61 -16.26 -15.85
C GLN A 479 18.33 -16.36 -16.71
N GLY A 480 17.62 -17.49 -16.63
CA GLY A 480 16.39 -17.70 -17.39
C GLY A 480 16.64 -17.63 -18.91
N GLU A 481 15.88 -16.77 -19.60
CA GLU A 481 15.98 -16.53 -21.04
C GLU A 481 17.00 -15.42 -21.39
N GLU A 482 17.56 -14.71 -20.41
CA GLU A 482 18.50 -13.62 -20.64
C GLU A 482 19.85 -14.13 -21.17
N SER A 483 20.53 -13.36 -22.02
CA SER A 483 21.84 -13.76 -22.57
C SER A 483 22.99 -13.74 -21.55
N HIS A 484 22.76 -13.11 -20.40
CA HIS A 484 23.68 -13.01 -19.26
C HIS A 484 22.86 -12.72 -18.00
N LEU A 485 23.43 -12.94 -16.82
CA LEU A 485 22.79 -12.54 -15.55
C LEU A 485 22.73 -11.01 -15.44
N ASP A 486 21.58 -10.49 -14.99
CA ASP A 486 21.40 -9.08 -14.69
C ASP A 486 22.38 -8.58 -13.60
N ARG A 487 22.70 -7.28 -13.64
CA ARG A 487 23.73 -6.70 -12.76
C ARG A 487 23.33 -6.66 -11.27
N LEU A 488 22.04 -6.65 -10.94
CA LEU A 488 21.58 -6.68 -9.55
C LEU A 488 21.79 -8.08 -8.97
N SER A 489 21.36 -9.12 -9.68
CA SER A 489 21.60 -10.52 -9.34
C SER A 489 23.10 -10.83 -9.20
N LEU A 490 23.93 -10.35 -10.15
CA LEU A 490 25.38 -10.47 -10.06
C LEU A 490 25.96 -9.77 -8.81
N ALA A 491 25.45 -8.59 -8.46
CA ALA A 491 25.90 -7.84 -7.29
C ALA A 491 25.51 -8.54 -5.98
N GLN A 492 24.29 -9.09 -5.89
CA GLN A 492 23.82 -9.86 -4.74
C GLN A 492 24.62 -11.15 -4.55
N LEU A 493 24.89 -11.90 -5.63
CA LEU A 493 25.78 -13.07 -5.62
C LEU A 493 27.20 -12.69 -5.16
N THR A 494 27.76 -11.59 -5.68
CA THR A 494 29.09 -11.10 -5.28
C THR A 494 29.12 -10.81 -3.78
N GLN A 495 28.12 -10.07 -3.26
CA GLN A 495 28.07 -9.69 -1.85
C GLN A 495 27.85 -10.91 -0.93
N LEU A 496 26.97 -11.84 -1.28
CA LEU A 496 26.77 -13.10 -0.53
C LEU A 496 28.06 -13.92 -0.43
N MET A 497 28.81 -14.04 -1.53
CA MET A 497 30.10 -14.72 -1.55
C MET A 497 31.14 -13.99 -0.68
N LEU A 498 31.25 -12.66 -0.79
CA LEU A 498 32.20 -11.87 -0.01
C LEU A 498 31.89 -11.93 1.49
N THR A 499 30.65 -11.67 1.91
CA THR A 499 30.29 -11.69 3.33
C THR A 499 30.46 -13.09 3.93
N SER A 500 30.14 -14.16 3.18
CA SER A 500 30.40 -15.54 3.64
C SER A 500 31.90 -15.88 3.74
N LEU A 501 32.76 -15.26 2.92
CA LEU A 501 34.22 -15.43 3.02
C LEU A 501 34.85 -14.60 4.15
N LEU A 502 34.26 -13.45 4.50
CA LEU A 502 34.80 -12.49 5.47
C LEU A 502 34.29 -12.73 6.91
N GLU A 503 33.00 -13.04 7.08
CA GLU A 503 32.34 -13.12 8.40
C GLU A 503 32.12 -14.56 8.90
N CYS A 504 32.34 -15.59 8.06
CA CYS A 504 32.17 -17.00 8.45
C CYS A 504 33.48 -17.79 8.32
N PRO A 505 34.35 -17.81 9.36
CA PRO A 505 35.65 -18.52 9.31
C PRO A 505 35.58 -20.02 9.00
N PHE A 506 34.42 -20.64 9.20
CA PHE A 506 34.15 -22.04 8.89
C PHE A 506 33.74 -22.28 7.42
N TYR A 507 33.54 -21.23 6.61
CA TYR A 507 33.10 -21.36 5.23
C TYR A 507 34.18 -21.94 4.31
N LYS A 508 33.92 -23.15 3.82
CA LYS A 508 34.78 -23.91 2.90
C LYS A 508 34.15 -24.10 1.51
N GLY A 509 33.02 -23.43 1.23
CA GLY A 509 32.30 -23.54 -0.03
C GLY A 509 33.00 -22.88 -1.23
N PRO A 510 32.35 -22.80 -2.40
CA PRO A 510 32.96 -22.28 -3.63
C PRO A 510 33.52 -20.86 -3.43
N ARG A 511 34.83 -20.72 -3.64
CA ARG A 511 35.59 -19.48 -3.38
C ARG A 511 35.81 -18.59 -4.61
N ARG A 512 35.52 -19.09 -5.82
CA ARG A 512 35.89 -18.45 -7.09
C ARG A 512 34.91 -18.77 -8.21
N LEU A 513 34.12 -17.76 -8.59
CA LEU A 513 33.52 -17.68 -9.93
C LEU A 513 33.75 -16.26 -10.47
N PRO A 514 34.92 -15.97 -11.08
CA PRO A 514 35.24 -14.62 -11.58
C PRO A 514 34.26 -14.09 -12.63
N LYS A 515 33.52 -14.98 -13.30
CA LYS A 515 32.42 -14.64 -14.22
C LYS A 515 31.23 -13.95 -13.54
N TYR A 516 31.07 -14.11 -12.22
CA TYR A 516 29.94 -13.58 -11.46
C TYR A 516 30.36 -12.58 -10.36
N GLN A 517 31.52 -11.94 -10.53
CA GLN A 517 32.01 -10.87 -9.65
C GLN A 517 31.76 -9.48 -10.25
N VAL A 518 31.02 -8.64 -9.55
CA VAL A 518 30.83 -7.24 -9.92
C VAL A 518 31.98 -6.39 -9.36
N LYS A 519 32.68 -5.66 -10.24
CA LYS A 519 33.82 -4.81 -9.86
C LYS A 519 33.43 -3.58 -9.02
N SER A 520 32.18 -3.12 -9.08
CA SER A 520 31.66 -2.01 -8.27
C SER A 520 30.15 -2.15 -8.04
N PHE A 521 29.71 -2.03 -6.77
CA PHE A 521 28.31 -2.11 -6.37
C PHE A 521 27.48 -0.87 -6.74
N LEU A 522 28.15 0.23 -7.15
CA LEU A 522 27.49 1.42 -7.68
C LEU A 522 27.19 1.29 -9.18
N THR A 523 25.93 1.54 -9.53
CA THR A 523 25.42 1.62 -10.91
C THR A 523 24.43 2.76 -11.02
N PRO A 524 24.41 3.53 -12.12
CA PRO A 524 23.23 4.30 -12.51
C PRO A 524 21.97 3.41 -12.45
N CYS A 525 20.85 3.97 -11.98
CA CYS A 525 19.55 3.30 -11.82
C CYS A 525 19.47 2.14 -10.79
N CYS A 526 20.53 1.35 -10.56
CA CYS A 526 20.49 0.19 -9.66
C CYS A 526 21.80 0.00 -8.84
N SER A 527 21.89 0.66 -7.68
CA SER A 527 22.98 0.43 -6.72
C SER A 527 22.48 -0.35 -5.49
N LEU A 528 23.27 -1.32 -5.00
CA LEU A 528 23.03 -1.99 -3.72
C LEU A 528 23.50 -1.15 -2.52
N GLU A 529 24.42 -0.22 -2.77
CA GLU A 529 24.93 0.76 -1.81
C GLU A 529 24.31 2.11 -2.14
N THR A 530 23.79 2.83 -1.14
CA THR A 530 23.33 4.21 -1.30
C THR A 530 24.54 5.08 -1.69
N PRO A 531 24.43 5.99 -2.67
CA PRO A 531 25.50 6.93 -2.97
C PRO A 531 25.61 7.96 -1.83
N VAL A 532 26.71 7.95 -1.10
CA VAL A 532 27.00 8.96 -0.05
C VAL A 532 26.87 10.36 -0.63
N ASP A 533 26.13 11.22 0.07
CA ASP A 533 25.90 12.61 -0.36
C ASP A 533 27.20 13.30 -0.76
N PHE A 534 27.18 13.97 -1.92
CA PHE A 534 28.37 14.58 -2.52
C PHE A 534 28.94 15.72 -1.66
N GLN A 535 28.09 16.46 -0.95
CA GLN A 535 28.52 17.56 -0.08
C GLN A 535 29.14 17.03 1.22
N LEU A 536 28.58 15.97 1.82
CA LEU A 536 29.17 15.23 2.92
C LEU A 536 30.51 14.60 2.52
N TYR A 537 30.56 13.89 1.40
CA TYR A 537 31.79 13.30 0.85
C TYR A 537 32.88 14.37 0.67
N LYS A 538 32.54 15.50 0.05
CA LYS A 538 33.48 16.63 -0.14
C LYS A 538 33.95 17.22 1.18
N SER A 539 33.06 17.37 2.16
CA SER A 539 33.40 17.91 3.48
C SER A 539 34.34 17.00 4.26
N VAL A 540 34.06 15.69 4.27
CA VAL A 540 34.92 14.67 4.90
C VAL A 540 36.28 14.59 4.19
N MET A 541 36.30 14.61 2.86
CA MET A 541 37.55 14.63 2.08
C MET A 541 38.41 15.86 2.38
N MET A 542 37.82 17.06 2.45
CA MET A 542 38.58 18.27 2.81
C MET A 542 39.12 18.21 4.24
N GLY A 543 38.28 17.91 5.23
CA GLY A 543 38.71 17.85 6.63
C GLY A 543 39.78 16.78 6.90
N LEU A 544 39.77 15.66 6.17
CA LEU A 544 40.85 14.67 6.24
C LEU A 544 42.11 15.12 5.50
N ILE A 545 42.01 15.82 4.36
CA ILE A 545 43.18 16.41 3.67
C ILE A 545 43.87 17.43 4.58
N ASP A 546 43.11 18.26 5.28
CA ASP A 546 43.63 19.25 6.23
C ASP A 546 44.30 18.57 7.45
N LEU A 547 43.70 17.48 7.95
CA LEU A 547 44.26 16.69 9.06
C LEU A 547 45.55 15.92 8.70
N LEU A 548 45.66 15.44 7.47
CA LEU A 548 46.79 14.62 6.99
C LEU A 548 47.81 15.41 6.15
N GLY A 549 47.60 16.71 5.99
CA GLY A 549 48.53 17.67 5.39
C GLY A 549 48.74 17.55 3.87
N ALA A 550 48.33 16.45 3.21
CA ALA A 550 48.50 16.30 1.77
C ALA A 550 47.49 15.34 1.12
N ARG A 551 47.03 15.70 -0.08
CA ARG A 551 46.12 14.88 -0.92
C ARG A 551 46.74 13.56 -1.42
N VAL A 552 48.07 13.39 -1.35
CA VAL A 552 48.76 12.17 -1.82
C VAL A 552 48.46 10.94 -0.96
N TYR A 553 47.98 11.12 0.28
CA TYR A 553 47.57 10.02 1.15
C TYR A 553 46.18 9.47 0.83
N PHE A 554 45.52 9.92 -0.25
CA PHE A 554 44.13 9.59 -0.56
C PHE A 554 44.00 8.87 -1.91
N ALA A 555 43.53 7.63 -1.85
CA ALA A 555 42.99 6.93 -3.02
C ALA A 555 41.45 6.83 -2.92
N SER A 556 40.77 6.96 -4.05
CA SER A 556 39.31 6.76 -4.18
C SER A 556 39.03 5.58 -5.10
N LYS A 557 37.86 4.92 -4.95
CA LYS A 557 37.49 3.69 -5.68
C LYS A 557 38.55 2.58 -5.54
N VAL A 558 39.06 2.38 -4.33
CA VAL A 558 40.18 1.48 -4.09
C VAL A 558 39.78 0.03 -4.30
N LEU A 559 40.57 -0.69 -5.10
CA LEU A 559 40.39 -2.12 -5.36
C LEU A 559 40.87 -2.93 -4.14
N THR A 560 39.98 -3.73 -3.56
CA THR A 560 40.31 -4.64 -2.45
C THR A 560 41.07 -5.88 -2.93
N PRO A 561 41.70 -6.65 -2.02
CA PRO A 561 42.26 -7.97 -2.33
C PRO A 561 41.25 -8.98 -2.92
N TYR A 562 39.95 -8.67 -2.85
CA TYR A 562 38.85 -9.47 -3.39
C TYR A 562 38.25 -8.89 -4.69
N TYR A 563 38.97 -7.98 -5.36
CA TYR A 563 38.68 -7.47 -6.71
C TYR A 563 37.39 -6.64 -6.88
N TYR A 564 36.82 -6.12 -5.78
CA TYR A 564 35.77 -5.09 -5.82
C TYR A 564 36.36 -3.72 -5.43
N THR A 565 35.85 -2.64 -6.03
CA THR A 565 36.20 -1.27 -5.64
C THR A 565 35.27 -0.81 -4.52
N ILE A 566 35.80 -0.45 -3.35
CA ILE A 566 34.99 0.30 -2.38
C ILE A 566 34.95 1.76 -2.87
N ALA A 567 33.77 2.23 -3.28
CA ALA A 567 33.64 3.54 -3.91
C ALA A 567 33.87 4.70 -2.92
N PHE A 568 33.45 4.51 -1.68
CA PHE A 568 33.49 5.53 -0.62
C PHE A 568 34.51 5.27 0.49
N SER A 569 35.40 4.27 0.34
CA SER A 569 36.59 4.18 1.17
C SER A 569 37.55 5.30 0.77
N GLN A 570 37.84 6.23 1.68
CA GLN A 570 39.11 6.95 1.60
C GLN A 570 40.15 6.06 2.27
N LEU A 571 40.99 5.41 1.47
CA LEU A 571 42.10 4.61 2.00
C LEU A 571 43.28 5.53 2.26
N VAL A 572 43.59 5.71 3.54
CA VAL A 572 44.75 6.44 4.02
C VAL A 572 45.91 5.48 4.26
N ASN A 573 46.98 5.64 3.48
CA ASN A 573 48.27 5.00 3.73
C ASN A 573 48.99 5.77 4.86
N ALA A 574 48.73 5.41 6.11
CA ALA A 574 49.38 6.02 7.27
C ALA A 574 50.64 5.23 7.66
N VAL A 575 51.79 5.58 7.05
CA VAL A 575 53.09 5.03 7.46
C VAL A 575 53.48 5.61 8.82
N TRP A 576 53.06 4.93 9.88
CA TRP A 576 53.44 5.25 11.26
C TRP A 576 54.90 4.86 11.50
N LYS A 577 55.80 5.83 11.35
CA LYS A 577 57.22 5.67 11.69
C LYS A 577 57.43 5.76 13.20
N ASN A 578 56.93 4.76 13.93
CA ASN A 578 57.40 4.52 15.30
C ASN A 578 58.92 4.26 15.25
N SER A 579 59.66 4.87 16.18
CA SER A 579 61.13 4.86 16.14
C SER A 579 61.76 3.51 16.51
N GLU A 580 60.95 2.54 16.95
CA GLU A 580 61.35 1.16 17.21
C GLU A 580 60.28 0.20 16.66
N TRP A 581 60.74 -0.89 16.03
CA TRP A 581 59.97 -2.01 15.45
C TRP A 581 59.14 -1.74 14.18
N ASN A 582 59.70 -2.20 13.05
CA ASN A 582 59.09 -2.60 11.76
C ASN A 582 58.05 -1.69 11.07
N GLU A 583 58.27 -1.45 9.76
CA GLU A 583 57.33 -0.76 8.87
C GLU A 583 56.09 -1.63 8.55
N GLU A 584 55.02 -1.50 9.35
CA GLU A 584 53.69 -1.99 8.98
C GLU A 584 52.94 -0.95 8.11
N GLU A 585 52.68 -1.27 6.84
CA GLU A 585 51.72 -0.50 6.01
C GLU A 585 50.29 -0.65 6.56
N ARG A 586 49.90 0.20 7.52
CA ARG A 586 48.53 0.25 8.02
C ARG A 586 47.65 1.12 7.12
N LYS A 587 46.66 0.47 6.51
CA LYS A 587 45.69 1.08 5.59
C LYS A 587 44.41 1.36 6.36
N ILE A 588 44.05 2.64 6.47
CA ILE A 588 42.86 3.07 7.22
C ILE A 588 41.76 3.42 6.22
N VAL A 589 40.63 2.71 6.29
CA VAL A 589 39.45 2.95 5.45
C VAL A 589 38.46 3.84 6.20
N PHE A 590 38.34 5.10 5.78
CA PHE A 590 37.26 5.98 6.21
C PHE A 590 36.03 5.77 5.34
N VAL A 591 34.86 5.64 5.98
CA VAL A 591 33.56 5.41 5.33
C VAL A 591 32.63 6.54 5.75
N GLY A 592 32.13 7.31 4.78
CA GLY A 592 31.04 8.25 5.04
C GLY A 592 29.72 7.50 5.15
N LEU A 593 28.97 7.74 6.22
CA LEU A 593 27.58 7.31 6.38
C LEU A 593 26.70 8.56 6.33
N SER A 594 25.66 8.57 5.51
CA SER A 594 24.66 9.65 5.53
C SER A 594 23.77 9.53 6.76
N HIS A 595 22.96 10.58 7.04
CA HIS A 595 22.08 10.59 8.21
C HIS A 595 20.90 9.60 8.11
N GLU A 596 20.75 8.91 6.97
CA GLU A 596 19.74 7.88 6.71
C GLU A 596 20.37 6.46 6.59
N GLU A 597 21.69 6.33 6.72
CA GLU A 597 22.43 5.08 6.48
C GLU A 597 23.12 4.51 7.74
N PHE A 598 22.79 3.26 8.08
CA PHE A 598 23.47 2.46 9.12
C PHE A 598 23.90 1.10 8.54
N PHE A 599 24.79 1.06 7.54
CA PHE A 599 25.09 -0.18 6.79
C PHE A 599 26.59 -0.48 6.62
N LEU A 600 26.88 -1.76 6.33
CA LEU A 600 28.18 -2.35 5.98
C LEU A 600 29.28 -2.34 7.07
N SER A 601 29.08 -3.14 8.11
CA SER A 601 30.11 -3.56 9.07
C SER A 601 31.15 -4.55 8.51
N SER A 602 30.89 -5.18 7.36
CA SER A 602 31.63 -6.35 6.85
C SER A 602 32.56 -6.06 5.66
N LEU A 603 32.08 -5.33 4.64
CA LEU A 603 32.89 -4.93 3.47
C LEU A 603 34.00 -3.91 3.82
N THR A 604 34.02 -3.45 5.07
CA THR A 604 34.89 -2.42 5.62
C THR A 604 36.00 -2.98 6.52
N ARG A 605 36.10 -4.32 6.65
CA ARG A 605 37.12 -5.05 7.43
C ARG A 605 38.30 -5.58 6.59
N CYS A 606 38.51 -5.04 5.39
CA CYS A 606 39.60 -5.43 4.48
C CYS A 606 40.86 -4.58 4.69
#